data_AF-A0A3N2FGC8-F1
#
_entry.id   AF-A0A3N2FGC8-F1
#
_cell.length_a   1.000
_cell.length_b   1.000
_cell.length_c   1.000
_cell.angle_alpha   90.00
_cell.angle_beta   90.00
_cell.angle_gamma   90.00
#
_symmetry.space_group_name_H-M   'P 1'
#
loop_
_entity.id
_entity.type
_entity.pdbx_description
1 polymer ?
#
loop_
_entity_poly.entity_id
_entity_poly.type
_entity_poly.pdbx_seq_one_letter_code
_entity_poly.pdbx_strand_id
1 'polypeptide(L)' 'MPEIRETDPGVFVLELRRTRRRPAEELGLLLRDRGRWIAIGPEGVLASAESFDEALATLQPPC' A
#
# COMPACT_ATOMS: atom_id res chain seq x y z
N MET A 1 -12.99 -0.45 -1.25
CA MET A 1 -11.89 -1.43 -1.23
C MET A 1 -10.78 -0.88 -2.09
N PRO A 2 -9.56 -0.72 -1.57
CA PRO A 2 -8.43 -0.24 -2.35
C PRO A 2 -8.10 -1.20 -3.48
N GLU A 3 -7.64 -0.65 -4.60
CA GLU A 3 -6.99 -1.41 -5.65
C GLU A 3 -5.53 -1.60 -5.29
N ILE A 4 -5.03 -2.79 -5.60
CA ILE A 4 -3.62 -3.13 -5.46
C ILE A 4 -3.13 -3.50 -6.85
N ARG A 5 -2.06 -2.83 -7.31
CA ARG A 5 -1.47 -3.09 -8.62
C ARG A 5 0.04 -3.19 -8.50
N GLU A 6 0.60 -4.26 -9.04
CA GLU A 6 2.06 -4.40 -9.18
C GLU A 6 2.54 -3.55 -10.36
N THR A 7 3.46 -2.61 -10.12
CA THR A 7 4.03 -1.74 -11.17
C THR A 7 5.38 -2.24 -11.64
N ASP A 8 6.16 -2.81 -10.73
CA ASP A 8 7.46 -3.43 -10.96
C ASP A 8 7.56 -4.69 -10.08
N PRO A 9 8.44 -5.67 -10.40
CA PRO A 9 8.58 -6.88 -9.59
C PRO A 9 8.83 -6.56 -8.12
N GLY A 10 7.86 -6.86 -7.25
CA GLY A 10 7.94 -6.58 -5.83
C GLY A 10 7.52 -5.16 -5.40
N VAL A 11 7.00 -4.33 -6.31
CA VAL A 11 6.49 -2.97 -6.01
C VAL A 11 4.99 -2.93 -6.28
N PHE A 12 4.20 -2.68 -5.24
CA PHE A 12 2.75 -2.65 -5.32
C PHE A 12 2.23 -1.30 -4.88
N VAL A 13 1.42 -0.66 -5.71
CA VAL A 13 0.78 0.61 -5.40
C VAL A 13 -0.65 0.35 -4.92
N LEU A 14 -1.05 1.05 -3.87
CA LEU A 14 -2.38 1.00 -3.27
C LEU A 14 -3.11 2.31 -3.55
N GLU A 15 -4.22 2.21 -4.28
CA GLU A 15 -5.03 3.37 -4.65
C GLU A 15 -6.50 3.15 -4.26
N LEU A 16 -7.13 4.16 -3.66
CA LEU A 16 -8.59 4.22 -3.60
C LEU A 16 -9.13 4.64 -4.95
N ARG A 17 -9.96 3.78 -5.55
CA ARG A 17 -10.71 4.12 -6.76
C ARG A 17 -11.46 5.43 -6.58
N ARG A 18 -11.36 6.30 -7.59
CA ARG A 18 -12.24 7.45 -7.72
C ARG A 18 -13.69 6.99 -7.69
N THR A 19 -14.50 7.62 -6.85
CA THR A 19 -15.95 7.44 -6.84
C THR A 19 -16.63 8.75 -7.27
N ARG A 20 -17.94 8.74 -7.53
CA ARG A 20 -18.69 9.99 -7.76
C ARG A 20 -18.55 11.00 -6.60
N ARG A 21 -18.23 10.52 -5.39
CA ARG A 21 -18.21 11.32 -4.16
C ARG A 21 -16.80 11.66 -3.68
N ARG A 22 -15.75 11.00 -4.18
CA ARG A 22 -14.37 11.20 -3.73
C ARG A 22 -13.39 11.06 -4.90
N PRO A 23 -12.37 11.93 -5.00
CA PRO A 23 -11.27 11.75 -5.95
C PRO A 23 -10.53 10.43 -5.68
N ALA A 24 -9.73 9.98 -6.64
CA ALA A 24 -8.78 8.90 -6.37
C ALA A 24 -7.76 9.38 -5.35
N GLU A 25 -7.35 8.50 -4.46
CA GLU A 25 -6.40 8.80 -3.39
C GLU A 25 -5.37 7.68 -3.32
N GLU A 26 -4.08 8.05 -3.43
CA GLU A 26 -2.98 7.12 -3.22
C GLU A 26 -2.86 6.87 -1.71
N LEU A 27 -3.02 5.61 -1.29
CA LEU A 27 -2.85 5.22 0.11
C LEU A 27 -1.38 4.93 0.44
N GLY A 28 -0.60 4.61 -0.58
CA GLY A 28 0.83 4.35 -0.48
C GLY A 28 1.26 3.18 -1.36
N LEU A 29 2.44 2.63 -1.05
CA LEU A 29 3.04 1.52 -1.78
C LEU A 29 3.69 0.50 -0.84
N LEU A 30 3.75 -0.74 -1.31
CA LEU A 30 4.44 -1.86 -0.69
C LEU A 30 5.64 -2.22 -1.54
N LEU A 31 6.82 -2.25 -0.92
CA LEU A 31 8.07 -2.65 -1.55
C LEU A 31 8.58 -3.95 -0.93
N ARG A 32 8.89 -4.94 -1.76
CA ARG A 32 9.59 -6.14 -1.33
C ARG A 32 11.09 -5.91 -1.40
N ASP A 33 11.76 -5.88 -0.25
CA ASP A 33 13.21 -5.77 -0.15
C ASP A 33 13.80 -6.89 0.71
N ARG A 34 14.77 -7.62 0.18
CA ARG A 34 15.53 -8.68 0.89
C ARG A 34 14.67 -9.66 1.71
N GLY A 35 13.49 -10.00 1.20
CA GLY A 35 12.56 -10.94 1.85
C GLY A 35 11.60 -10.32 2.86
N ARG A 36 11.62 -8.99 3.04
CA ARG A 36 10.67 -8.23 3.86
C ARG A 36 9.77 -7.37 3.00
N TRP A 37 8.65 -6.96 3.58
CA TRP A 37 7.70 -6.03 2.98
C TRP A 37 7.78 -4.68 3.68
N ILE A 38 8.06 -3.62 2.94
CA ILE A 38 8.15 -2.25 3.43
C ILE A 38 6.88 -1.52 3.01
N ALA A 39 6.14 -1.01 3.98
CA ALA A 39 4.96 -0.18 3.74
C ALA A 39 5.34 1.30 3.79
N ILE A 40 5.00 2.02 2.74
CA ILE A 40 5.33 3.43 2.56
C ILE A 40 4.02 4.16 2.28
N GLY A 41 3.59 5.00 3.21
CA GLY A 41 2.46 5.90 3.03
C GLY A 41 2.88 7.23 2.40
N PRO A 42 1.93 8.15 2.19
CA PRO A 42 2.21 9.48 1.62
C PRO A 42 3.22 10.30 2.46
N GLU A 43 3.25 10.05 3.76
CA GLU A 43 4.14 10.73 4.72
C GLU A 43 5.51 10.04 4.88
N GLY A 44 5.73 8.91 4.21
CA GLY A 44 6.98 8.14 4.26
C GLY A 44 6.82 6.70 4.74
N VAL A 45 7.91 6.09 5.20
CA VAL A 45 7.95 4.69 5.63
C VAL A 45 7.13 4.50 6.92
N LEU A 46 6.12 3.63 6.87
CA LEU A 46 5.25 3.31 8.00
C LEU A 46 5.72 2.07 8.76
N ALA A 47 6.10 1.01 8.03
CA ALA A 47 6.43 -0.28 8.63
C ALA A 47 7.32 -1.16 7.75
N SER A 48 7.93 -2.17 8.39
CA SER A 48 8.63 -3.28 7.74
C SER A 48 8.14 -4.60 8.33
N ALA A 49 7.42 -5.37 7.52
CA ALA A 49 6.74 -6.60 7.91
C ALA A 49 7.36 -7.84 7.26
N GLU A 50 7.01 -9.02 7.77
CA GLU A 50 7.47 -10.30 7.23
C GLU A 50 6.54 -10.83 6.14
N SER A 51 5.28 -10.38 6.13
CA SER A 51 4.28 -10.76 5.14
C SER A 51 3.65 -9.57 4.43
N PHE A 52 3.06 -9.85 3.26
CA PHE A 52 2.34 -8.85 2.48
C PHE A 52 1.11 -8.32 3.23
N ASP A 53 0.33 -9.22 3.85
CA ASP A 53 -0.91 -8.87 4.55
C ASP A 53 -0.66 -7.98 5.76
N GLU A 54 0.41 -8.24 6.52
CA GLU A 54 0.84 -7.39 7.62
C GLU A 54 1.19 -5.98 7.14
N ALA A 55 1.97 -5.87 6.06
CA ALA A 55 2.34 -4.58 5.50
C ALA A 55 1.12 -3.84 4.95
N LEU A 56 0.21 -4.55 4.26
CA LEU A 56 -1.05 -4.01 3.74
C LEU A 56 -1.93 -3.43 4.85
N ALA A 57 -2.03 -4.12 5.99
CA ALA A 57 -2.82 -3.67 7.13
C ALA A 57 -2.33 -2.32 7.69
N THR A 58 -1.05 -1.96 7.48
CA THR A 58 -0.52 -0.65 7.93
C THR A 58 -0.91 0.52 7.03
N LEU A 59 -1.27 0.25 5.76
CA LEU A 59 -1.71 1.27 4.79
C LEU A 59 -3.23 1.44 4.77
N GLN A 60 -3.98 0.49 5.33
CA GLN A 60 -5.42 0.57 5.39
C GLN A 60 -5.87 1.31 6.65
N PRO A 61 -6.72 2.35 6.55
CA PRO A 61 -7.32 2.95 7.73
C PRO A 61 -8.17 1.92 8.49
N PRO A 62 -8.25 2.00 9.84
CA PRO A 62 -9.11 1.11 10.61
C PRO A 62 -10.55 1.24 10.12
N CYS A 63 -11.17 0.08 9.87
CA CYS A 63 -12.54 -0.06 9.39
C CYS A 63 -13.58 0.48 10.37
#